data_AF-A0A6N7QWK7-F1
#
_entry.id   AF-A0A6N7QWK7-F1
#
_cell.length_a   1.000
_cell.length_b   1.000
_cell.length_c   1.000
_cell.angle_alpha   90.00
_cell.angle_beta   90.00
_cell.angle_gamma   90.00
#
_symmetry.space_group_name_H-M   'P 1'
#
loop_
_entity.id
_entity.type
_entity.pdbx_description
1 polymer ?
#
loop_
_entity_poly.entity_id
_entity_poly.type
_entity_poly.pdbx_seq_one_letter_code
_entity_poly.pdbx_strand_id
1 'polypeptide(L)'
;MAVIRMNNLYEHFGCSSKEELYQKVTKDDDSVRSLVDFIDFSKGQMNSKEAGISSPQDFIEFVTKNKMPAKDEMVSVFCSTKNEPLHLSRYKFHDQDDLKRALKEGLHAGGVSMFNLSNSSTSTGKEAEMTKYFKTFGIDVIDGFSYNEFSDTITSNQEMIPYSRDKYAPSVDSVAESEGHTMTAYNLQNGINTYQGFDEFTSFFANQEIVGSHMLKDNAKVKKSLKVGYQYDWQESFGVIACDADGKVLAVKELFKGSPNASIVDKKVFTKELLSQEDVSKVAVFHNHPSGIPEPSAEDRNVTKGLKEISEKLDVQLLDHFIVGKKNVYSFAKDIPGHVSSNEDYRKLIEKQSKTKGGKQHAFEMEM
;
A
#
# COMPACT_ATOMS: atom_id res chain seq x y z
N MET A 1 -13.36 24.71 16.96
CA MET A 1 -12.88 23.72 15.99
C MET A 1 -11.42 23.43 16.30
N ALA A 2 -11.12 22.30 16.92
CA ALA A 2 -9.74 21.86 17.07
C ALA A 2 -9.25 21.40 15.68
N VAL A 3 -8.20 22.03 15.16
CA VAL A 3 -7.50 21.53 13.99
C VAL A 3 -6.81 20.25 14.42
N ILE A 4 -7.23 19.09 13.88
CA ILE A 4 -6.49 17.83 14.06
C ILE A 4 -5.14 18.01 13.38
N ARG A 5 -4.12 18.44 14.14
CA ARG A 5 -2.74 18.60 13.67
C ARG A 5 -2.25 17.23 13.20
N MET A 6 -1.87 17.12 11.93
CA MET A 6 -1.08 15.98 11.48
C MET A 6 0.31 16.13 12.08
N ASN A 7 0.82 15.06 12.67
CA ASN A 7 2.22 15.01 13.03
C ASN A 7 3.01 15.08 11.72
N ASN A 8 3.95 16.01 11.63
CA ASN A 8 4.88 16.08 10.51
C ASN A 8 5.92 14.97 10.66
N LEU A 9 6.20 14.24 9.57
CA LEU A 9 7.13 13.11 9.58
C LEU A 9 8.53 13.55 10.01
N TYR A 10 9.01 14.67 9.48
CA TYR A 10 10.36 15.16 9.74
C TYR A 10 10.48 15.64 11.19
N GLU A 11 9.51 16.41 11.69
CA GLU A 11 9.48 16.84 13.10
C GLU A 11 9.46 15.64 14.06
N HIS A 12 8.70 14.60 13.73
CA HIS A 12 8.62 13.38 14.55
C HIS A 12 9.96 12.68 14.72
N PHE A 13 10.78 12.66 13.67
CA PHE A 13 12.11 12.07 13.67
C PHE A 13 13.23 13.08 14.00
N GLY A 14 12.86 14.29 14.43
CA GLY A 14 13.82 15.36 14.74
C GLY A 14 14.71 15.71 13.53
N CYS A 15 14.10 15.79 12.34
CA CYS A 15 14.75 16.15 11.09
C CYS A 15 14.16 17.46 10.55
N SER A 16 15.01 18.25 9.91
CA SER A 16 14.64 19.52 9.28
C SER A 16 14.26 19.37 7.80
N SER A 17 14.57 18.22 7.20
CA SER A 17 14.40 17.95 5.77
C SER A 17 14.29 16.46 5.47
N LYS A 18 13.80 16.13 4.27
CA LYS A 18 13.79 14.75 3.75
C LYS A 18 15.20 14.21 3.50
N GLU A 19 16.14 15.06 3.14
CA GLU A 19 17.54 14.71 2.95
C GLU A 19 18.19 14.26 4.26
N GLU A 20 17.92 14.98 5.36
CA GLU A 20 18.39 14.60 6.69
C GLU A 20 17.75 13.29 7.16
N LEU A 21 16.44 13.13 6.96
CA LEU A 21 15.74 11.90 7.30
C LEU A 21 16.27 10.70 6.48
N TYR A 22 16.56 10.91 5.20
CA TYR A 22 17.16 9.90 4.33
C TYR A 22 18.54 9.48 4.82
N GLN A 23 19.37 10.42 5.28
CA GLN A 23 20.67 10.10 5.87
C GLN A 23 20.54 9.26 7.15
N LYS A 24 19.56 9.54 8.02
CA LYS A 24 19.31 8.71 9.21
C LYS A 24 18.89 7.30 8.83
N VAL A 25 17.94 7.17 7.90
CA VAL A 25 17.45 5.86 7.40
C VAL A 25 18.58 5.04 6.78
N THR A 26 19.41 5.65 5.94
CA THR A 26 20.53 4.94 5.25
C THR A 26 21.68 4.57 6.19
N LYS A 27 21.78 5.20 7.35
CA LYS A 27 22.75 4.87 8.40
C LYS A 27 22.20 3.88 9.43
N ASP A 28 20.96 3.41 9.27
CA ASP A 28 20.26 2.55 10.23
C ASP A 28 20.25 3.15 11.65
N ASP A 29 19.97 4.45 11.74
CA ASP A 29 19.90 5.18 13.02
C ASP A 29 18.68 4.68 13.84
N ASP A 30 18.91 4.31 15.10
CA ASP A 30 17.86 3.82 16.00
C ASP A 30 16.70 4.82 16.14
N SER A 31 16.95 6.13 15.98
CA SER A 31 15.92 7.16 16.09
C SER A 31 14.86 7.08 14.99
N VAL A 32 15.10 6.35 13.90
CA VAL A 32 14.17 6.19 12.77
C VAL A 32 13.72 4.74 12.58
N ARG A 33 13.87 3.90 13.62
CA ARG A 33 13.61 2.46 13.54
C ARG A 33 12.23 2.10 12.98
N SER A 34 11.17 2.79 13.41
CA SER A 34 9.81 2.54 12.92
C SER A 34 9.66 2.77 11.40
N LEU A 35 10.39 3.75 10.85
CA LEU A 35 10.42 4.01 9.41
C LEU A 35 11.28 2.99 8.65
N VAL A 36 12.38 2.54 9.24
CA VAL A 36 13.20 1.44 8.69
C VAL A 36 12.40 0.14 8.64
N ASP A 37 11.69 -0.21 9.71
CA ASP A 37 10.81 -1.38 9.77
C ASP A 37 9.73 -1.32 8.68
N PHE A 38 9.13 -0.14 8.47
CA PHE A 38 8.20 0.07 7.37
C PHE A 38 8.86 -0.17 6.00
N ILE A 39 10.06 0.37 5.76
CA ILE A 39 10.77 0.21 4.48
C ILE A 39 11.07 -1.27 4.23
N ASP A 40 11.55 -2.00 5.23
CA ASP A 40 11.85 -3.43 5.12
C ASP A 40 10.60 -4.26 4.87
N PHE A 41 9.52 -3.94 5.57
CA PHE A 41 8.20 -4.51 5.33
C PHE A 41 7.75 -4.27 3.88
N SER A 42 7.80 -3.02 3.44
CA SER A 42 7.43 -2.59 2.08
C SER A 42 8.22 -3.30 1.00
N LYS A 43 9.51 -3.57 1.23
CA LYS A 43 10.39 -4.33 0.33
C LYS A 43 10.06 -5.84 0.29
N GLY A 44 9.09 -6.30 1.08
CA GLY A 44 8.75 -7.71 1.25
C GLY A 44 9.87 -8.50 1.95
N GLN A 45 10.70 -7.81 2.76
CA GLN A 45 11.70 -8.44 3.61
C GLN A 45 11.11 -8.88 4.95
N MET A 46 9.89 -8.41 5.27
CA MET A 46 9.02 -9.00 6.27
C MET A 46 7.77 -9.59 5.59
N ASN A 47 7.36 -10.79 5.98
CA ASN A 47 6.15 -11.40 5.46
C ASN A 47 4.92 -10.68 6.06
N SER A 48 4.01 -10.17 5.22
CA SER A 48 2.66 -9.82 5.67
C SER A 48 1.95 -11.12 6.04
N LYS A 49 1.74 -11.33 7.34
CA LYS A 49 1.24 -12.61 7.86
C LYS A 49 -0.27 -12.79 7.75
N GLU A 50 -1.03 -11.77 7.38
CA GLU A 50 -2.49 -11.80 7.53
C GLU A 50 -3.20 -12.11 6.21
N ALA A 51 -3.98 -13.19 6.23
CA ALA A 51 -4.91 -13.53 5.17
C ALA A 51 -6.09 -12.54 5.15
N GLY A 52 -6.76 -12.42 4.00
CA GLY A 52 -7.99 -11.64 3.90
C GLY A 52 -9.11 -12.20 4.78
N ILE A 53 -9.92 -11.31 5.36
CA ILE A 53 -11.13 -11.69 6.08
C ILE A 53 -12.15 -12.20 5.05
N SER A 54 -12.37 -13.51 5.07
CA SER A 54 -13.24 -14.21 4.12
C SER A 54 -14.50 -14.78 4.79
N SER A 55 -14.51 -14.82 6.12
CA SER A 55 -15.61 -15.32 6.94
C SER A 55 -15.76 -14.52 8.24
N PRO A 56 -16.93 -14.59 8.90
CA PRO A 56 -17.12 -14.07 10.26
C PRO A 56 -16.10 -14.60 11.27
N GLN A 57 -15.69 -15.86 11.13
CA GLN A 57 -14.67 -16.49 11.97
C GLN A 57 -13.32 -15.80 11.81
N ASP A 58 -12.90 -15.51 10.57
CA ASP A 58 -11.64 -14.80 10.31
C ASP A 58 -11.64 -13.41 10.98
N PHE A 59 -12.76 -12.69 10.88
CA PHE A 59 -12.90 -11.39 11.53
C PHE A 59 -12.83 -11.51 13.04
N ILE A 60 -13.57 -12.45 13.63
CA ILE A 60 -13.59 -12.70 15.07
C ILE A 60 -12.18 -13.04 15.57
N GLU A 61 -11.49 -13.97 14.91
CA GLU A 61 -10.10 -14.31 15.25
C GLU A 61 -9.16 -13.12 15.15
N PHE A 62 -9.36 -12.23 14.16
CA PHE A 62 -8.56 -11.02 14.03
C PHE A 62 -8.81 -10.06 15.20
N VAL A 63 -10.07 -9.75 15.51
CA VAL A 63 -10.40 -8.76 16.55
C VAL A 63 -10.17 -9.27 17.97
N THR A 64 -10.25 -10.59 18.24
CA THR A 64 -9.98 -11.19 19.56
C THR A 64 -8.50 -11.28 19.89
N LYS A 65 -7.62 -11.38 18.87
CA LYS A 65 -6.16 -11.21 19.04
C LYS A 65 -5.80 -9.78 19.40
N ASN A 66 -6.71 -8.85 19.15
CA ASN A 66 -6.60 -7.45 19.52
C ASN A 66 -7.45 -7.17 20.78
N LYS A 67 -7.22 -6.04 21.45
CA LYS A 67 -8.04 -5.64 22.60
C LYS A 67 -9.54 -5.59 22.21
N MET A 68 -10.44 -6.12 23.03
CA MET A 68 -11.89 -6.02 22.76
C MET A 68 -12.40 -4.59 22.96
N PRO A 69 -13.46 -4.16 22.25
CA PRO A 69 -14.05 -2.84 22.48
C PRO A 69 -14.55 -2.70 23.91
N ALA A 70 -14.30 -1.57 24.55
CA ALA A 70 -14.96 -1.19 25.79
C ALA A 70 -16.43 -0.83 25.53
N LYS A 71 -17.24 -0.74 26.60
CA LYS A 71 -18.63 -0.28 26.49
C LYS A 71 -18.71 1.07 25.76
N ASP A 72 -19.65 1.17 24.81
CA ASP A 72 -19.87 2.33 23.94
C ASP A 72 -18.71 2.64 22.97
N GLU A 73 -17.76 1.72 22.81
CA GLU A 73 -16.68 1.77 21.83
C GLU A 73 -17.02 0.94 20.58
N MET A 74 -16.53 1.42 19.43
CA MET A 74 -16.51 0.70 18.16
C MET A 74 -15.07 0.36 17.79
N VAL A 75 -14.87 -0.86 17.30
CA VAL A 75 -13.67 -1.27 16.59
C VAL A 75 -14.00 -1.39 15.11
N SER A 76 -13.25 -0.72 14.25
CA SER A 76 -13.42 -0.82 12.79
C SER A 76 -12.13 -1.27 12.14
N VAL A 77 -12.23 -2.33 11.33
CA VAL A 77 -11.12 -2.89 10.57
C VAL A 77 -11.29 -2.51 9.12
N PHE A 78 -10.54 -1.51 8.66
CA PHE A 78 -10.46 -1.09 7.27
C PHE A 78 -9.65 -2.09 6.47
N CYS A 79 -10.13 -2.42 5.28
CA CYS A 79 -9.62 -3.51 4.47
C CYS A 79 -9.32 -3.09 3.02
N SER A 80 -8.46 -3.88 2.37
CA SER A 80 -8.17 -3.77 0.94
C SER A 80 -9.34 -4.29 0.08
N THR A 81 -9.23 -4.15 -1.24
CA THR A 81 -10.17 -4.74 -2.23
C THR A 81 -10.25 -6.27 -2.15
N LYS A 82 -9.29 -6.93 -1.50
CA LYS A 82 -9.27 -8.39 -1.25
C LYS A 82 -9.59 -8.73 0.22
N ASN A 83 -10.20 -7.79 0.95
CA ASN A 83 -10.57 -7.90 2.37
C ASN A 83 -9.40 -8.15 3.33
N GLU A 84 -8.19 -7.78 2.93
CA GLU A 84 -7.02 -7.86 3.82
C GLU A 84 -7.11 -6.74 4.84
N PRO A 85 -6.99 -7.01 6.15
CA PRO A 85 -6.89 -5.96 7.15
C PRO A 85 -5.78 -5.00 6.75
N LEU A 86 -6.04 -3.71 6.88
CA LEU A 86 -5.06 -2.64 6.67
C LEU A 86 -4.91 -1.79 7.92
N HIS A 87 -6.03 -1.55 8.61
CA HIS A 87 -6.09 -0.65 9.75
C HIS A 87 -7.23 -0.98 10.69
N LEU A 88 -6.94 -1.07 11.97
CA LEU A 88 -7.90 -1.19 13.06
C LEU A 88 -7.96 0.15 13.79
N SER A 89 -9.11 0.82 13.71
CA SER A 89 -9.39 2.03 14.49
C SER A 89 -10.36 1.74 15.63
N ARG A 90 -10.21 2.49 16.71
CA ARG A 90 -11.08 2.44 17.90
C ARG A 90 -11.59 3.82 18.18
N TYR A 91 -12.88 3.96 18.40
CA TYR A 91 -13.49 5.26 18.61
C TYR A 91 -14.86 5.15 19.29
N LYS A 92 -15.29 6.24 19.92
CA LYS A 92 -16.66 6.39 20.41
C LYS A 92 -17.52 6.93 19.28
N PHE A 93 -18.57 6.19 18.90
CA PHE A 93 -19.40 6.55 17.75
C PHE A 93 -20.21 7.86 17.92
N HIS A 94 -20.33 8.37 19.15
CA HIS A 94 -20.93 9.67 19.43
C HIS A 94 -19.96 10.85 19.29
N ASP A 95 -18.66 10.59 19.16
CA ASP A 95 -17.64 11.61 19.07
C ASP A 95 -17.27 11.87 17.59
N GLN A 96 -17.64 13.05 17.10
CA GLN A 96 -17.43 13.44 15.71
C GLN A 96 -15.95 13.61 15.34
N ASP A 97 -15.09 13.97 16.29
CA ASP A 97 -13.66 14.13 16.03
C ASP A 97 -13.00 12.76 15.95
N ASP A 98 -13.46 11.82 16.77
CA ASP A 98 -13.04 10.42 16.77
C ASP A 98 -13.43 9.69 15.48
N LEU A 99 -14.65 9.94 14.97
CA LEU A 99 -15.10 9.45 13.66
C LEU A 99 -14.28 9.99 12.50
N LYS A 100 -14.03 11.30 12.49
CA LYS A 100 -13.19 11.92 11.46
C LYS A 100 -11.77 11.37 11.49
N ARG A 101 -11.23 11.12 12.69
CA ARG A 101 -9.92 10.49 12.87
C ARG A 101 -9.93 9.07 12.31
N ALA A 102 -10.89 8.24 12.68
CA ALA A 102 -11.00 6.86 12.19
C ALA A 102 -11.12 6.79 10.66
N LEU A 103 -11.99 7.61 10.07
CA LEU A 103 -12.13 7.73 8.61
C LEU A 103 -10.82 8.15 7.96
N LYS A 104 -10.18 9.19 8.50
CA LYS A 104 -8.91 9.71 7.99
C LYS A 104 -7.83 8.63 8.02
N GLU A 105 -7.65 7.96 9.15
CA GLU A 105 -6.63 6.92 9.29
C GLU A 105 -6.89 5.73 8.36
N GLY A 106 -8.15 5.27 8.28
CA GLY A 106 -8.54 4.16 7.41
C GLY A 106 -8.33 4.45 5.92
N LEU A 107 -8.67 5.67 5.47
CA LEU A 107 -8.38 6.12 4.11
C LEU A 107 -6.87 6.18 3.83
N HIS A 108 -6.07 6.70 4.77
CA HIS A 108 -4.61 6.72 4.60
C HIS A 108 -3.98 5.33 4.59
N ALA A 109 -4.59 4.35 5.24
CA ALA A 109 -4.18 2.95 5.10
C ALA A 109 -4.55 2.36 3.71
N GLY A 110 -5.33 3.10 2.92
CA GLY A 110 -5.89 2.68 1.64
C GLY A 110 -7.03 1.69 1.81
N GLY A 111 -7.83 1.87 2.88
CA GLY A 111 -9.04 1.12 3.14
C GLY A 111 -10.15 1.50 2.18
N VAL A 112 -10.69 0.52 1.47
CA VAL A 112 -11.84 0.68 0.54
C VAL A 112 -13.11 0.06 1.11
N SER A 113 -12.96 -0.82 2.09
CA SER A 113 -14.05 -1.49 2.79
C SER A 113 -13.73 -1.61 4.27
N MET A 114 -14.70 -2.04 5.09
CA MET A 114 -14.48 -2.29 6.50
C MET A 114 -15.41 -3.34 7.10
N PHE A 115 -14.98 -3.89 8.24
CA PHE A 115 -15.78 -4.65 9.19
C PHE A 115 -15.84 -3.92 10.53
N ASN A 116 -16.99 -3.94 11.20
CA ASN A 116 -17.21 -3.22 12.45
C ASN A 116 -17.52 -4.17 13.60
N LEU A 117 -17.01 -3.90 14.79
CA LEU A 117 -17.38 -4.59 16.02
C LEU A 117 -17.77 -3.57 17.09
N SER A 118 -19.05 -3.59 17.49
CA SER A 118 -19.59 -2.73 18.53
C SER A 118 -19.64 -3.48 19.86
N ASN A 119 -19.28 -2.80 20.95
CA ASN A 119 -19.67 -3.23 22.30
C ASN A 119 -20.72 -2.24 22.81
N SER A 120 -21.93 -2.36 22.27
CA SER A 120 -23.05 -1.63 22.81
C SER A 120 -24.25 -2.57 22.90
N SER A 121 -24.83 -2.65 24.09
CA SER A 121 -26.16 -3.19 24.30
C SER A 121 -27.26 -2.28 23.70
N THR A 122 -26.94 -1.37 22.76
CA THR A 122 -27.85 -0.31 22.31
C THR A 122 -28.07 -0.26 20.80
N SER A 123 -29.28 -0.68 20.41
CA SER A 123 -30.08 -0.25 19.26
C SER A 123 -29.45 -0.39 17.86
N THR A 124 -29.99 -1.33 17.09
CA THR A 124 -29.88 -1.53 15.63
C THR A 124 -29.91 -0.26 14.76
N GLY A 125 -30.42 0.87 15.25
CA GLY A 125 -30.40 2.15 14.53
C GLY A 125 -29.00 2.80 14.40
N LYS A 126 -28.12 2.63 15.40
CA LYS A 126 -26.81 3.31 15.43
C LYS A 126 -25.80 2.72 14.43
N GLU A 127 -25.83 1.40 14.25
CA GLU A 127 -24.98 0.70 13.28
C GLU A 127 -25.34 1.07 11.83
N ALA A 128 -26.63 1.29 11.56
CA ALA A 128 -27.10 1.75 10.26
C ALA A 128 -26.63 3.18 9.95
N GLU A 129 -26.65 4.08 10.95
CA GLU A 129 -26.11 5.44 10.82
C GLU A 129 -24.60 5.42 10.54
N MET A 130 -23.85 4.58 11.25
CA MET A 130 -22.41 4.42 11.03
C MET A 130 -22.10 3.86 9.65
N THR A 131 -22.85 2.85 9.23
CA THR A 131 -22.75 2.28 7.88
C THR A 131 -22.99 3.36 6.83
N LYS A 132 -24.01 4.20 7.02
CA LYS A 132 -24.31 5.31 6.12
C LYS A 132 -23.20 6.36 6.11
N TYR A 133 -22.60 6.66 7.27
CA TYR A 133 -21.49 7.61 7.38
C TYR A 133 -20.30 7.18 6.52
N PHE A 134 -19.77 5.97 6.71
CA PHE A 134 -18.61 5.50 5.95
C PHE A 134 -18.91 5.28 4.46
N LYS A 135 -20.11 4.78 4.13
CA LYS A 135 -20.55 4.66 2.72
C LYS A 135 -20.63 6.01 2.00
N THR A 136 -20.93 7.10 2.72
CA THR A 136 -20.92 8.46 2.14
C THR A 136 -19.53 8.85 1.61
N PHE A 137 -18.46 8.27 2.18
CA PHE A 137 -17.08 8.48 1.76
C PHE A 137 -16.51 7.36 0.88
N GLY A 138 -17.36 6.50 0.33
CA GLY A 138 -16.94 5.41 -0.56
C GLY A 138 -16.28 4.23 0.14
N ILE A 139 -16.46 4.08 1.46
CA ILE A 139 -15.99 2.91 2.20
C ILE A 139 -17.16 1.96 2.42
N ASP A 140 -17.07 0.78 1.80
CA ASP A 140 -18.10 -0.25 1.94
C ASP A 140 -18.00 -0.94 3.31
N VAL A 141 -19.06 -0.86 4.11
CA VAL A 141 -19.19 -1.71 5.30
C VAL A 141 -19.65 -3.09 4.86
N ILE A 142 -18.75 -4.06 4.92
CA ILE A 142 -19.00 -5.44 4.52
C ILE A 142 -19.91 -6.12 5.52
N ASP A 143 -19.56 -6.07 6.81
CA ASP A 143 -20.40 -6.60 7.89
C ASP A 143 -20.19 -5.81 9.19
N GLY A 144 -21.24 -5.81 10.02
CA GLY A 144 -21.20 -5.30 11.38
C GLY A 144 -21.35 -6.46 12.37
N PHE A 145 -20.68 -6.35 13.50
CA PHE A 145 -20.70 -7.34 14.56
C PHE A 145 -21.06 -6.67 15.87
N SER A 146 -21.80 -7.38 16.70
CA SER A 146 -22.11 -6.94 18.06
C SER A 146 -21.50 -7.90 19.06
N TYR A 147 -20.75 -7.37 20.02
CA TYR A 147 -20.24 -8.09 21.17
C TYR A 147 -21.22 -7.98 22.35
N ASN A 148 -21.53 -9.13 22.94
CA ASN A 148 -22.36 -9.22 24.14
C ASN A 148 -21.49 -9.68 25.32
N GLU A 149 -21.20 -8.74 26.23
CA GLU A 149 -20.41 -8.99 27.45
C GLU A 149 -21.05 -10.04 28.38
N PHE A 150 -22.39 -10.14 28.42
CA PHE A 150 -23.07 -11.06 29.32
C PHE A 150 -22.94 -12.52 28.88
N SER A 151 -23.04 -12.78 27.58
CA SER A 151 -22.92 -14.12 27.01
C SER A 151 -21.52 -14.45 26.49
N ASP A 152 -20.61 -13.47 26.53
CA ASP A 152 -19.28 -13.52 25.93
C ASP A 152 -19.29 -14.02 24.46
N THR A 153 -20.21 -13.46 23.68
CA THR A 153 -20.42 -13.83 22.27
C THR A 153 -20.33 -12.64 21.34
N ILE A 154 -19.79 -12.87 20.15
CA ILE A 154 -19.79 -11.92 19.03
C ILE A 154 -20.77 -12.44 17.98
N THR A 155 -21.67 -11.59 17.48
CA THR A 155 -22.68 -11.97 16.48
C THR A 155 -22.51 -11.15 15.21
N SER A 156 -22.46 -11.80 14.05
CA SER A 156 -22.54 -11.13 12.74
C SER A 156 -23.96 -10.60 12.51
N ASN A 157 -24.07 -9.38 12.00
CA ASN A 157 -25.35 -8.77 11.66
C ASN A 157 -25.97 -9.34 10.37
N GLN A 158 -25.17 -9.99 9.53
CA GLN A 158 -25.66 -10.69 8.34
C GLN A 158 -26.10 -12.11 8.65
N GLU A 159 -25.27 -12.88 9.35
CA GLU A 159 -25.57 -14.29 9.62
C GLU A 159 -26.49 -14.47 10.83
N MET A 160 -26.48 -13.51 11.76
CA MET A 160 -27.24 -13.57 13.02
C MET A 160 -26.90 -14.79 13.89
N ILE A 161 -25.70 -15.36 13.71
CA ILE A 161 -25.18 -16.49 14.48
C ILE A 161 -24.23 -15.97 15.56
N PRO A 162 -24.44 -16.31 16.84
CA PRO A 162 -23.52 -15.96 17.92
C PRO A 162 -22.32 -16.90 17.97
N TYR A 163 -21.13 -16.32 18.06
CA TYR A 163 -19.85 -17.00 18.17
C TYR A 163 -19.25 -16.80 19.56
N SER A 164 -18.96 -17.88 20.28
CA SER A 164 -18.29 -17.81 21.59
C SER A 164 -16.85 -17.31 21.43
N ARG A 165 -16.48 -16.30 22.23
CA ARG A 165 -15.15 -15.68 22.16
C ARG A 165 -14.04 -16.64 22.59
N ASP A 166 -14.25 -17.45 23.62
CA ASP A 166 -13.26 -18.38 24.18
C ASP A 166 -12.70 -19.39 23.17
N LYS A 167 -13.46 -19.68 22.11
CA LYS A 167 -13.02 -20.56 21.03
C LYS A 167 -11.96 -19.92 20.12
N TYR A 168 -11.89 -18.58 20.10
CA TYR A 168 -11.09 -17.80 19.15
C TYR A 168 -10.15 -16.80 19.85
N ALA A 169 -10.24 -16.64 21.17
CA ALA A 169 -9.32 -15.82 21.96
C ALA A 169 -8.05 -16.61 22.31
N PRO A 170 -6.84 -16.06 22.10
CA PRO A 170 -5.63 -16.69 22.59
C PRO A 170 -5.59 -16.67 24.14
N SER A 171 -4.79 -17.52 24.76
CA SER A 171 -4.62 -17.54 26.22
C SER A 171 -4.22 -16.15 26.72
N VAL A 172 -4.85 -15.71 27.81
CA VAL A 172 -4.82 -14.33 28.36
C VAL A 172 -3.41 -13.71 28.47
N ASP A 173 -2.38 -14.55 28.62
CA ASP A 173 -0.96 -14.14 28.70
C ASP A 173 -0.35 -13.57 27.39
N SER A 174 -1.02 -13.67 26.24
CA SER A 174 -0.48 -13.20 24.95
C SER A 174 -1.19 -11.98 24.36
N VAL A 175 -2.15 -11.37 25.07
CA VAL A 175 -2.83 -10.17 24.61
C VAL A 175 -1.98 -8.96 25.01
N ALA A 176 -1.36 -8.28 24.04
CA ALA A 176 -0.55 -7.10 24.31
C ALA A 176 -1.40 -6.03 25.02
N GLU A 177 -1.03 -5.66 26.24
CA GLU A 177 -1.55 -4.48 26.94
C GLU A 177 -1.03 -3.21 26.26
N SER A 178 -1.58 -2.84 25.10
CA SER A 178 -1.34 -1.51 24.53
C SER A 178 -2.43 -0.55 25.02
N GLU A 179 -2.06 0.38 25.89
CA GLU A 179 -2.87 1.58 26.13
C GLU A 179 -2.82 2.48 24.87
N GLY A 180 -3.98 2.82 24.32
CA GLY A 180 -4.10 3.90 23.33
C GLY A 180 -3.86 3.52 21.86
N HIS A 181 -4.94 3.74 21.09
CA HIS A 181 -5.01 4.05 19.65
C HIS A 181 -4.24 3.18 18.64
N THR A 182 -5.05 2.37 17.94
CA THR A 182 -4.89 2.10 16.50
C THR A 182 -3.78 1.11 16.10
N MET A 183 -4.17 -0.03 15.53
CA MET A 183 -3.24 -1.01 14.96
C MET A 183 -3.38 -1.05 13.44
N THR A 184 -2.33 -0.67 12.70
CA THR A 184 -2.27 -1.04 11.28
C THR A 184 -2.01 -2.54 11.17
N ALA A 185 -2.47 -3.19 10.11
CA ALA A 185 -2.31 -4.63 9.86
C ALA A 185 -0.84 -5.10 9.70
N TYR A 186 0.09 -4.22 10.01
CA TYR A 186 1.51 -4.42 9.80
C TYR A 186 2.28 -4.54 11.11
N ASN A 187 1.62 -4.52 12.28
CA ASN A 187 2.29 -4.41 13.59
C ASN A 187 3.30 -3.24 13.65
N LEU A 188 3.20 -2.28 12.73
CA LEU A 188 3.96 -1.05 12.75
C LEU A 188 3.35 -0.22 13.88
N GLN A 189 4.04 -0.20 15.02
CA GLN A 189 3.77 0.78 16.05
C GLN A 189 3.71 2.16 15.38
N ASN A 190 2.56 2.82 15.51
CA ASN A 190 2.23 4.16 15.04
C ASN A 190 2.11 4.23 13.50
N GLY A 191 0.93 4.62 13.01
CA GLY A 191 0.66 4.85 11.58
C GLY A 191 1.49 6.00 10.99
N ILE A 192 2.80 5.81 10.85
CA ILE A 192 3.74 6.79 10.29
C ILE A 192 3.38 7.15 8.84
N ASN A 193 2.70 6.25 8.13
CA ASN A 193 2.13 6.49 6.81
C ASN A 193 1.01 7.56 6.81
N THR A 194 0.51 7.93 7.98
CA THR A 194 -0.49 9.01 8.14
C THR A 194 0.13 10.38 8.41
N TYR A 195 1.46 10.46 8.53
CA TYR A 195 2.16 11.70 8.87
C TYR A 195 2.27 12.60 7.65
N GLN A 196 2.16 13.91 7.87
CA GLN A 196 2.40 14.87 6.80
C GLN A 196 3.85 14.75 6.33
N GLY A 197 4.06 14.65 5.01
CA GLY A 197 5.38 14.47 4.41
C GLY A 197 5.76 13.01 4.16
N PHE A 198 4.91 12.05 4.53
CA PHE A 198 5.18 10.63 4.27
C PHE A 198 5.34 10.30 2.79
N ASP A 199 4.34 10.59 1.96
CA ASP A 199 4.40 10.31 0.52
C ASP A 199 5.57 11.04 -0.16
N GLU A 200 5.87 12.26 0.30
CA GLU A 200 7.02 13.04 -0.21
C GLU A 200 8.34 12.33 0.13
N PHE A 201 8.49 11.89 1.38
CA PHE A 201 9.69 11.21 1.82
C PHE A 201 9.87 9.85 1.14
N THR A 202 8.81 9.03 1.06
CA THR A 202 8.91 7.68 0.47
C THR A 202 9.21 7.75 -1.02
N SER A 203 8.57 8.66 -1.76
CA SER A 203 8.89 8.89 -3.18
C SER A 203 10.31 9.43 -3.36
N PHE A 204 10.75 10.36 -2.51
CA PHE A 204 12.14 10.84 -2.49
C PHE A 204 13.13 9.69 -2.23
N PHE A 205 12.89 8.88 -1.20
CA PHE A 205 13.70 7.71 -0.87
C PHE A 205 13.78 6.74 -2.05
N ALA A 206 12.65 6.42 -2.68
CA ALA A 206 12.61 5.55 -3.85
C ALA A 206 13.47 6.09 -4.99
N ASN A 207 13.37 7.39 -5.28
CA ASN A 207 14.14 8.04 -6.34
C ASN A 207 15.65 7.97 -6.05
N GLN A 208 16.08 8.27 -4.82
CA GLN A 208 17.49 8.19 -4.42
C GLN A 208 18.03 6.75 -4.55
N GLU A 209 17.23 5.75 -4.17
CA GLU A 209 17.63 4.35 -4.24
C GLU A 209 17.73 3.82 -5.68
N ILE A 210 16.95 4.38 -6.61
CA ILE A 210 16.89 3.95 -8.01
C ILE A 210 17.97 4.64 -8.85
N VAL A 211 18.23 5.94 -8.63
CA VAL A 211 19.27 6.69 -9.37
C VAL A 211 20.64 6.00 -9.23
N GLY A 212 21.37 5.90 -10.34
CA GLY A 212 22.66 5.21 -10.39
C GLY A 212 22.57 3.68 -10.44
N SER A 213 21.40 3.07 -10.17
CA SER A 213 21.18 1.64 -10.37
C SER A 213 21.11 1.31 -11.87
N HIS A 214 21.20 0.03 -12.22
CA HIS A 214 21.06 -0.42 -13.60
C HIS A 214 19.72 -1.16 -13.79
N MET A 215 18.88 -0.67 -14.71
CA MET A 215 17.50 -1.16 -14.93
C MET A 215 17.35 -2.66 -15.17
N LEU A 216 18.40 -3.29 -15.69
CA LEU A 216 18.47 -4.73 -15.96
C LEU A 216 19.06 -5.50 -14.79
N LYS A 217 20.25 -5.10 -14.34
CA LYS A 217 21.00 -5.84 -13.30
C LYS A 217 20.33 -5.72 -11.93
N ASP A 218 19.71 -4.57 -11.68
CA ASP A 218 19.12 -4.20 -10.39
C ASP A 218 17.58 -4.12 -10.47
N ASN A 219 16.93 -4.76 -11.44
CA ASN A 219 15.47 -4.70 -11.64
C ASN A 219 14.68 -5.02 -10.36
N ALA A 220 15.14 -6.01 -9.59
CA ALA A 220 14.51 -6.36 -8.31
C ALA A 220 14.64 -5.24 -7.26
N LYS A 221 15.78 -4.52 -7.23
CA LYS A 221 15.97 -3.34 -6.38
C LYS A 221 15.03 -2.23 -6.83
N VAL A 222 14.98 -1.94 -8.14
CA VAL A 222 14.09 -0.91 -8.72
C VAL A 222 12.63 -1.17 -8.33
N LYS A 223 12.12 -2.39 -8.54
CA LYS A 223 10.74 -2.75 -8.15
C LYS A 223 10.48 -2.57 -6.65
N LYS A 224 11.43 -2.99 -5.81
CA LYS A 224 11.31 -2.84 -4.35
C LYS A 224 11.30 -1.37 -3.93
N SER A 225 12.17 -0.54 -4.52
CA SER A 225 12.20 0.90 -4.25
C SER A 225 10.93 1.60 -4.72
N LEU A 226 10.43 1.30 -5.92
CA LEU A 226 9.13 1.80 -6.40
C LEU A 226 7.99 1.40 -5.45
N LYS A 227 8.01 0.17 -4.94
CA LYS A 227 7.03 -0.29 -3.97
C LYS A 227 7.09 0.53 -2.66
N VAL A 228 8.28 0.76 -2.10
CA VAL A 228 8.45 1.64 -0.92
C VAL A 228 7.88 3.04 -1.18
N GLY A 229 8.17 3.61 -2.35
CA GLY A 229 7.77 4.97 -2.69
C GLY A 229 6.27 5.15 -2.86
N TYR A 230 5.61 4.23 -3.56
CA TYR A 230 4.33 4.52 -4.20
C TYR A 230 3.18 3.56 -3.83
N GLN A 231 3.42 2.46 -3.09
CA GLN A 231 2.36 1.46 -2.83
C GLN A 231 1.21 1.95 -1.91
N TYR A 232 1.47 3.00 -1.11
CA TYR A 232 0.50 3.60 -0.21
C TYR A 232 0.08 5.00 -0.65
N ASP A 233 0.55 5.45 -1.82
CA ASP A 233 0.11 6.72 -2.37
C ASP A 233 -1.37 6.60 -2.76
N TRP A 234 -2.18 7.50 -2.23
CA TRP A 234 -3.63 7.52 -2.38
C TRP A 234 -4.06 8.16 -3.71
N GLN A 235 -3.16 8.89 -4.36
CA GLN A 235 -3.32 9.36 -5.72
C GLN A 235 -2.51 8.48 -6.68
N GLU A 236 -2.93 8.43 -7.93
CA GLU A 236 -2.09 7.85 -8.98
C GLU A 236 -0.96 8.81 -9.28
N SER A 237 0.27 8.36 -9.02
CA SER A 237 1.52 9.04 -9.32
C SER A 237 2.14 8.37 -10.54
N PHE A 238 2.21 9.09 -11.65
CA PHE A 238 2.85 8.61 -12.88
C PHE A 238 4.23 9.23 -13.03
N GLY A 239 5.25 8.40 -13.28
CA GLY A 239 6.62 8.85 -13.40
C GLY A 239 7.43 8.13 -14.47
N VAL A 240 8.63 8.65 -14.70
CA VAL A 240 9.62 8.12 -15.65
C VAL A 240 10.93 7.81 -14.95
N ILE A 241 11.63 6.80 -15.47
CA ILE A 241 12.99 6.41 -15.10
C ILE A 241 13.84 6.57 -16.37
N ALA A 242 14.58 7.66 -16.44
CA ALA A 242 15.42 8.00 -17.58
C ALA A 242 16.79 7.32 -17.44
N CYS A 243 17.26 6.71 -18.52
CA CYS A 243 18.47 5.90 -18.51
C CYS A 243 19.38 6.22 -19.71
N ASP A 244 20.68 6.01 -19.51
CA ASP A 244 21.66 6.04 -20.59
C ASP A 244 21.54 4.82 -21.53
N ALA A 245 22.37 4.80 -22.57
CA ALA A 245 22.44 3.70 -23.52
C ALA A 245 22.81 2.34 -22.90
N ASP A 246 23.50 2.32 -21.75
CA ASP A 246 23.82 1.09 -21.03
C ASP A 246 22.67 0.64 -20.10
N GLY A 247 21.69 1.52 -19.86
CA GLY A 247 20.56 1.26 -18.97
C GLY A 247 20.88 1.55 -17.50
N LYS A 248 21.88 2.38 -17.23
CA LYS A 248 22.09 3.02 -15.93
C LYS A 248 21.07 4.14 -15.77
N VAL A 249 20.44 4.21 -14.61
CA VAL A 249 19.45 5.23 -14.31
C VAL A 249 20.15 6.57 -14.07
N LEU A 250 19.78 7.56 -14.86
CA LEU A 250 20.23 8.95 -14.76
C LEU A 250 19.33 9.74 -13.82
N ALA A 251 18.02 9.57 -13.96
CA ALA A 251 17.03 10.30 -13.18
C ALA A 251 15.73 9.49 -13.01
N VAL A 252 15.03 9.76 -11.92
CA VAL A 252 13.64 9.34 -11.70
C VAL A 252 12.82 10.59 -11.45
N LYS A 253 11.70 10.72 -12.17
CA LYS A 253 10.85 11.90 -12.07
C LYS A 253 9.38 11.56 -12.13
N GLU A 254 8.65 12.04 -11.13
CA GLU A 254 7.19 12.05 -11.15
C GLU A 254 6.71 13.17 -12.10
N LEU A 255 5.85 12.81 -13.05
CA LEU A 255 5.30 13.72 -14.04
C LEU A 255 3.90 14.21 -13.67
N PHE A 256 3.14 13.40 -12.94
CA PHE A 256 1.76 13.69 -12.57
C PHE A 256 1.39 12.98 -11.26
N LYS A 257 0.50 13.61 -10.48
CA LYS A 257 -0.15 13.06 -9.28
C LYS A 257 -1.62 13.49 -9.27
N GLY A 258 -2.58 12.55 -9.25
CA GLY A 258 -4.02 12.86 -9.34
C GLY A 258 -5.00 11.69 -9.41
N SER A 259 -6.29 12.01 -9.65
CA SER A 259 -7.44 11.08 -9.58
C SER A 259 -7.60 10.16 -10.81
N PRO A 260 -8.18 8.94 -10.67
CA PRO A 260 -8.20 7.89 -11.71
C PRO A 260 -9.17 8.14 -12.89
N ASN A 261 -9.76 9.33 -13.00
CA ASN A 261 -10.70 9.61 -14.09
C ASN A 261 -9.96 9.91 -15.40
N ALA A 262 -9.71 8.81 -16.13
CA ALA A 262 -9.60 8.67 -17.57
C ALA A 262 -8.80 9.76 -18.31
N SER A 263 -7.56 9.40 -18.64
CA SER A 263 -6.69 10.10 -19.60
C SER A 263 -6.09 11.36 -18.96
N ILE A 264 -4.78 11.60 -18.95
CA ILE A 264 -3.85 11.55 -20.08
C ILE A 264 -2.48 11.62 -19.39
N VAL A 265 -1.63 10.58 -19.46
CA VAL A 265 -0.18 10.87 -19.35
C VAL A 265 0.08 11.89 -20.44
N ASP A 266 0.32 13.15 -20.06
CA ASP A 266 0.45 14.21 -21.05
C ASP A 266 1.68 13.89 -21.90
N LYS A 267 1.39 13.45 -23.12
CA LYS A 267 2.39 13.08 -24.11
C LYS A 267 3.39 14.21 -24.32
N LYS A 268 2.98 15.47 -24.16
CA LYS A 268 3.87 16.64 -24.24
C LYS A 268 4.79 16.73 -23.03
N VAL A 269 4.30 16.44 -21.82
CA VAL A 269 5.12 16.40 -20.61
C VAL A 269 6.12 15.25 -20.67
N PHE A 270 5.67 14.06 -21.07
CA PHE A 270 6.55 12.91 -21.30
C PHE A 270 7.62 13.20 -22.37
N THR A 271 7.21 13.73 -23.53
CA THR A 271 8.13 14.10 -24.62
C THR A 271 9.14 15.16 -24.16
N LYS A 272 8.68 16.19 -23.45
CA LYS A 272 9.54 17.25 -22.90
C LYS A 272 10.58 16.66 -21.95
N GLU A 273 10.18 15.69 -21.12
CA GLU A 273 11.09 15.05 -20.19
C GLU A 273 12.17 14.24 -20.90
N LEU A 274 11.80 13.44 -21.91
CA LEU A 274 12.76 12.68 -22.71
C LEU A 274 13.76 13.57 -23.44
N LEU A 275 13.33 14.75 -23.90
CA LEU A 275 14.16 15.72 -24.60
C LEU A 275 14.96 16.64 -23.67
N SER A 276 14.78 16.54 -22.36
CA SER A 276 15.42 17.45 -21.40
C SER A 276 16.88 17.11 -21.10
N GLN A 277 17.33 15.91 -21.49
CA GLN A 277 18.67 15.39 -21.21
C GLN A 277 19.23 14.73 -22.46
N GLU A 278 20.44 15.14 -22.87
CA GLU A 278 21.09 14.62 -24.09
C GLU A 278 21.51 13.14 -23.97
N ASP A 279 21.81 12.68 -22.76
CA ASP A 279 22.30 11.33 -22.50
C ASP A 279 21.19 10.25 -22.39
N VAL A 280 19.92 10.64 -22.51
CA VAL A 280 18.80 9.71 -22.36
C VAL A 280 18.59 8.93 -23.66
N SER A 281 18.87 7.63 -23.62
CA SER A 281 18.62 6.71 -24.76
C SER A 281 17.58 5.64 -24.43
N LYS A 282 17.24 5.48 -23.15
CA LYS A 282 16.31 4.47 -22.65
C LYS A 282 15.38 5.08 -21.60
N VAL A 283 14.15 4.60 -21.53
CA VAL A 283 13.17 5.04 -20.53
C VAL A 283 12.35 3.86 -20.02
N ALA A 284 12.04 3.83 -18.73
CA ALA A 284 10.91 3.06 -18.21
C ALA A 284 9.90 4.02 -17.58
N VAL A 285 8.65 3.59 -17.48
CA VAL A 285 7.59 4.37 -16.82
C VAL A 285 7.00 3.59 -15.66
N PHE A 286 6.38 4.28 -14.72
CA PHE A 286 5.66 3.64 -13.62
C PHE A 286 4.43 4.43 -13.21
N HIS A 287 3.45 3.74 -12.66
CA HIS A 287 2.43 4.33 -11.81
C HIS A 287 2.00 3.38 -10.71
N ASN A 288 1.37 3.91 -9.66
CA ASN A 288 0.69 3.11 -8.65
C ASN A 288 -0.80 3.01 -8.93
N HIS A 289 -1.40 1.92 -8.48
CA HIS A 289 -2.86 1.82 -8.32
C HIS A 289 -3.19 2.01 -6.83
N PRO A 290 -3.92 3.06 -6.44
CA PRO A 290 -4.39 3.25 -5.06
C PRO A 290 -5.22 2.07 -4.53
N SER A 291 -5.89 1.34 -5.43
CA SER A 291 -6.60 0.09 -5.13
C SER A 291 -5.69 -1.03 -4.59
N GLY A 292 -4.38 -0.92 -4.81
CA GLY A 292 -3.35 -1.90 -4.43
C GLY A 292 -3.23 -3.10 -5.36
N ILE A 293 -4.06 -3.20 -6.39
CA ILE A 293 -4.12 -4.28 -7.39
C ILE A 293 -3.28 -3.85 -8.60
N PRO A 294 -2.10 -4.44 -8.89
CA PRO A 294 -1.23 -3.98 -9.97
C PRO A 294 -1.58 -4.55 -11.35
N GLU A 295 -2.68 -5.30 -11.48
CA GLU A 295 -3.17 -5.79 -12.76
C GLU A 295 -3.54 -4.61 -13.70
N PRO A 296 -3.03 -4.58 -14.95
CA PRO A 296 -3.23 -3.45 -15.85
C PRO A 296 -4.65 -3.41 -16.42
N SER A 297 -5.21 -2.20 -16.45
CA SER A 297 -6.45 -1.86 -17.17
C SER A 297 -6.27 -1.85 -18.70
N ALA A 298 -7.35 -1.64 -19.44
CA ALA A 298 -7.28 -1.44 -20.89
C ALA A 298 -6.62 -0.11 -21.24
N GLU A 299 -6.87 0.90 -20.41
CA GLU A 299 -6.32 2.25 -20.47
C GLU A 299 -4.79 2.22 -20.30
N ASP A 300 -4.28 1.47 -19.31
CA ASP A 300 -2.84 1.31 -19.09
C ASP A 300 -2.15 0.75 -20.34
N ARG A 301 -2.76 -0.25 -20.97
CA ARG A 301 -2.23 -0.87 -22.21
C ARG A 301 -2.19 0.14 -23.36
N ASN A 302 -3.24 0.93 -23.51
CA ASN A 302 -3.32 1.98 -24.55
C ASN A 302 -2.30 3.10 -24.31
N VAL A 303 -2.15 3.56 -23.06
CA VAL A 303 -1.12 4.54 -22.67
C VAL A 303 0.26 4.00 -22.99
N THR A 304 0.58 2.78 -22.55
CA THR A 304 1.89 2.16 -22.79
C THR A 304 2.21 2.12 -24.29
N LYS A 305 1.23 1.72 -25.12
CA LYS A 305 1.40 1.69 -26.58
C LYS A 305 1.68 3.09 -27.14
N GLY A 306 0.93 4.10 -26.71
CA GLY A 306 1.14 5.48 -27.15
C GLY A 306 2.49 6.05 -26.71
N LEU A 307 2.97 5.72 -25.51
CA LEU A 307 4.29 6.13 -25.04
C LEU A 307 5.41 5.46 -25.82
N LYS A 308 5.26 4.17 -26.16
CA LYS A 308 6.19 3.46 -27.04
C LYS A 308 6.35 4.17 -28.39
N GLU A 309 5.22 4.48 -29.05
CA GLU A 309 5.23 5.16 -30.35
C GLU A 309 5.93 6.53 -30.28
N ILE A 310 5.82 7.24 -29.15
CA ILE A 310 6.53 8.50 -28.92
C ILE A 310 8.02 8.26 -28.73
N SER A 311 8.40 7.33 -27.84
CA SER A 311 9.81 7.03 -27.56
C SER A 311 10.54 6.59 -28.83
N GLU A 312 9.94 5.73 -29.65
CA GLU A 312 10.49 5.28 -30.94
C GLU A 312 10.72 6.45 -31.92
N LYS A 313 9.83 7.45 -31.94
CA LYS A 313 10.01 8.65 -32.77
C LYS A 313 11.17 9.55 -32.32
N LEU A 314 11.59 9.42 -31.06
CA LEU A 314 12.68 10.19 -30.46
C LEU A 314 13.98 9.39 -30.39
N ASP A 315 14.02 8.19 -30.97
CA ASP A 315 15.14 7.24 -30.85
C ASP A 315 15.47 6.88 -29.38
N VAL A 316 14.45 6.91 -28.51
CA VAL A 316 14.52 6.48 -27.12
C VAL A 316 13.81 5.15 -26.99
N GLN A 317 14.43 4.19 -26.32
CA GLN A 317 13.83 2.87 -26.14
C GLN A 317 13.00 2.79 -24.85
N LEU A 318 11.70 2.50 -24.97
CA LEU A 318 10.86 2.16 -23.83
C LEU A 318 11.20 0.73 -23.34
N LEU A 319 11.79 0.61 -22.15
CA LEU A 319 12.24 -0.64 -21.54
C LEU A 319 11.09 -1.40 -20.87
N ASP A 320 10.31 -0.71 -20.04
CA ASP A 320 9.24 -1.33 -19.27
C ASP A 320 8.20 -0.29 -18.82
N HIS A 321 7.07 -0.80 -18.34
CA HIS A 321 6.05 -0.06 -17.62
C HIS A 321 5.74 -0.83 -16.33
N PHE A 322 5.97 -0.21 -15.17
CA PHE A 322 5.69 -0.79 -13.88
C PHE A 322 4.37 -0.30 -13.30
N ILE A 323 3.51 -1.23 -12.87
CA ILE A 323 2.34 -0.89 -12.05
C ILE A 323 2.61 -1.31 -10.62
N VAL A 324 2.63 -0.35 -9.71
CA VAL A 324 2.93 -0.55 -8.29
C VAL A 324 1.64 -0.82 -7.52
N GLY A 325 1.56 -1.98 -6.89
CA GLY A 325 0.51 -2.35 -5.95
C GLY A 325 1.05 -2.66 -4.55
N LYS A 326 0.15 -2.99 -3.62
CA LYS A 326 0.51 -3.27 -2.21
C LYS A 326 1.27 -4.59 -2.04
N LYS A 327 0.97 -5.59 -2.86
CA LYS A 327 1.63 -6.91 -2.78
C LYS A 327 2.86 -7.00 -3.66
N ASN A 328 2.74 -6.57 -4.91
CA ASN A 328 3.73 -6.76 -5.96
C ASN A 328 3.75 -5.57 -6.93
N VAL A 329 4.76 -5.56 -7.79
CA VAL A 329 4.91 -4.63 -8.90
C VAL A 329 4.80 -5.40 -10.21
N TYR A 330 3.78 -5.11 -10.99
CA TYR A 330 3.56 -5.67 -12.33
C TYR A 330 4.57 -5.07 -13.31
N SER A 331 4.98 -5.85 -14.31
CA SER A 331 5.93 -5.42 -15.34
C SER A 331 5.41 -5.82 -16.72
N PHE A 332 5.10 -4.82 -17.54
CA PHE A 332 4.62 -5.05 -18.91
C PHE A 332 5.58 -5.87 -19.75
N ALA A 333 6.89 -5.70 -19.56
CA ALA A 333 7.91 -6.46 -20.27
C ALA A 333 7.84 -7.98 -19.96
N LYS A 334 7.40 -8.35 -18.76
CA LYS A 334 7.32 -9.75 -18.32
C LYS A 334 5.92 -10.36 -18.54
N ASP A 335 4.88 -9.59 -18.26
CA ASP A 335 3.55 -10.13 -17.96
C ASP A 335 2.52 -9.93 -19.11
N ILE A 336 2.89 -9.26 -20.22
CA ILE A 336 2.07 -9.19 -21.44
C ILE A 336 2.71 -9.98 -22.60
N PRO A 337 2.06 -11.05 -23.11
CA PRO A 337 2.42 -11.66 -24.38
C PRO A 337 2.13 -10.69 -25.54
N GLY A 338 3.13 -10.36 -26.36
CA GLY A 338 2.92 -9.54 -27.57
C GLY A 338 3.41 -8.08 -27.54
N HIS A 339 4.22 -7.70 -26.54
CA HIS A 339 5.17 -6.58 -26.57
C HIS A 339 4.70 -5.12 -26.67
N VAL A 340 5.07 -4.32 -25.65
CA VAL A 340 5.16 -2.85 -25.73
C VAL A 340 6.60 -2.31 -25.70
N SER A 341 7.62 -3.15 -25.48
CA SER A 341 9.03 -2.82 -25.72
C SER A 341 9.57 -3.60 -26.92
N SER A 342 10.32 -2.97 -27.83
CA SER A 342 11.05 -3.64 -28.92
C SER A 342 12.35 -4.31 -28.45
N ASN A 343 12.70 -4.20 -27.15
CA ASN A 343 13.93 -4.74 -26.61
C ASN A 343 13.81 -6.25 -26.28
N GLU A 344 13.99 -7.12 -27.28
CA GLU A 344 14.01 -8.57 -27.08
C GLU A 344 15.07 -9.01 -26.08
N ASP A 345 16.23 -8.35 -26.06
CA ASP A 345 17.32 -8.68 -25.15
C ASP A 345 16.94 -8.37 -23.71
N TYR A 346 16.29 -7.23 -23.46
CA TYR A 346 15.75 -6.87 -22.16
C TYR A 346 14.79 -7.94 -21.65
N ARG A 347 13.88 -8.41 -22.50
CA ARG A 347 12.95 -9.49 -22.14
C ARG A 347 13.64 -10.80 -21.84
N LYS A 348 14.51 -11.28 -22.73
CA LYS A 348 15.25 -12.54 -22.53
C LYS A 348 16.03 -12.48 -21.20
N LEU A 349 16.57 -11.32 -20.85
CA LEU A 349 17.26 -11.10 -19.57
C LEU A 349 16.31 -11.15 -18.36
N ILE A 350 15.16 -10.46 -18.40
CA ILE A 350 14.16 -10.50 -17.32
C ILE A 350 13.57 -11.91 -17.15
N GLU A 351 13.28 -12.60 -18.26
CA GLU A 351 12.81 -13.99 -18.26
C GLU A 351 13.86 -14.92 -17.62
N LYS A 352 15.14 -14.77 -17.98
CA LYS A 352 16.25 -15.52 -17.38
C LYS A 352 16.33 -15.30 -15.86
N GLN A 353 16.22 -14.06 -15.39
CA GLN A 353 16.24 -13.72 -13.96
C GLN A 353 15.04 -14.29 -13.19
N SER A 354 13.89 -14.43 -13.83
CA SER A 354 12.70 -15.01 -13.19
C SER A 354 12.81 -16.53 -13.01
N LYS A 355 13.39 -17.24 -13.99
CA LYS A 355 13.62 -18.70 -13.94
C LYS A 355 14.66 -19.10 -12.87
N THR A 356 15.70 -18.30 -12.64
CA THR A 356 16.69 -18.58 -11.57
C THR A 356 16.12 -18.48 -10.15
N LYS A 357 14.99 -17.77 -9.96
CA LYS A 357 14.33 -17.65 -8.65
C LYS A 357 13.25 -18.72 -8.41
N GLY A 358 12.59 -19.21 -9.47
CA GLY A 358 11.58 -20.28 -9.36
C GLY A 358 12.14 -21.68 -9.07
N GLY A 359 13.42 -21.92 -9.36
CA GLY A 359 14.07 -23.23 -9.15
C GLY A 359 14.29 -23.64 -7.69
N LYS A 360 14.03 -22.76 -6.71
CA LYS A 360 14.14 -23.09 -5.28
C LYS A 360 12.81 -23.40 -4.58
N GLN A 361 11.66 -23.18 -5.24
CA GLN A 361 10.35 -23.46 -4.65
C GLN A 361 9.76 -24.83 -5.05
N HIS A 362 10.24 -25.46 -6.12
CA HIS A 362 9.74 -26.78 -6.56
C HIS A 362 10.59 -27.98 -6.12
N ALA A 363 11.70 -27.77 -5.41
CA ALA A 363 12.54 -28.87 -4.92
C ALA A 363 12.07 -29.46 -3.57
N PHE A 364 10.95 -29.01 -3.01
CA PHE A 364 10.44 -29.47 -1.71
C PHE A 364 9.06 -30.14 -1.76
N GLU A 365 8.48 -30.35 -2.95
CA GLU A 365 7.19 -31.05 -3.13
C GLU A 365 7.30 -32.36 -3.94
N MET A 366 8.53 -32.89 -4.10
CA MET A 366 8.76 -34.22 -4.65
C MET A 366 9.75 -35.00 -3.79
N GLU A 367 9.52 -35.04 -2.48
CA GLU A 367 10.07 -36.05 -1.57
C GLU A 367 9.35 -35.88 -0.21
N MET A 368 8.13 -36.41 -0.12
CA MET A 368 7.50 -36.95 1.10
C MET A 368 6.17 -37.63 0.76
#